data_AF-A0A2M6X9V8-F1
#
_entry.id   AF-A0A2M6X9V8-F1
#
_cell.length_a   1.000
_cell.length_b   1.000
_cell.length_c   1.000
_cell.angle_alpha   90.00
_cell.angle_beta   90.00
_cell.angle_gamma   90.00
#
_symmetry.space_group_name_H-M   'P 1'
#
loop_
_entity.id
_entity.type
_entity.pdbx_description
1 polymer ?
#
loop_
_entity_poly.entity_id
_entity_poly.type
_entity_poly.pdbx_seq_one_letter_code
_entity_poly.pdbx_strand_id
1 'polypeptide(L)'
;MRKNLKNKAFTLIELLVVIAIIGLLATIVTVSINSARTKARDARRKADLKAIQTALEMYYDQYNHYPIVNGWQYSTGAQPWIRCTTCSGAGETTASISQYLPQVPTDPKNNIYGPWYTGRYTYAYYSSTGQTYDLVGQLENTSDPDRCANKCWIYHTPLANRPWCSPCLNNYGYSPYMYADH
;
A
#
# COMPACT_ATOMS: atom_id res chain seq x y z
N MET A 1 69.09 -18.23 -6.71
CA MET A 1 68.03 -19.26 -6.85
C MET A 1 66.72 -18.59 -7.23
N ARG A 2 66.26 -18.72 -8.49
CA ARG A 2 65.03 -18.11 -8.99
C ARG A 2 63.91 -19.16 -8.90
N LYS A 3 62.99 -19.03 -7.93
CA LYS A 3 61.83 -19.93 -7.80
C LYS A 3 60.94 -19.76 -9.04
N ASN A 4 60.88 -20.78 -9.90
CA ASN A 4 59.90 -20.87 -10.97
C ASN A 4 58.50 -20.95 -10.33
N LEU A 5 57.76 -19.84 -10.37
CA LEU A 5 56.34 -19.82 -10.05
C LEU A 5 55.62 -20.59 -11.15
N LYS A 6 55.21 -21.83 -10.86
CA LYS A 6 54.37 -22.62 -11.76
C LYS A 6 53.05 -21.86 -11.95
N ASN A 7 52.89 -21.21 -13.10
CA ASN A 7 51.62 -20.61 -13.51
C ASN A 7 50.63 -21.76 -13.72
N LYS A 8 49.68 -21.93 -12.80
CA LYS A 8 48.57 -22.87 -12.95
C LYS A 8 47.64 -22.33 -14.03
N ALA A 9 47.61 -22.98 -15.19
CA ALA A 9 46.60 -22.71 -16.21
C ALA A 9 45.28 -23.37 -15.76
N PHE A 10 44.20 -22.60 -15.72
CA PHE A 10 42.85 -23.12 -15.50
C PHE A 10 42.40 -23.95 -16.70
N THR A 11 41.72 -25.06 -16.43
CA THR A 11 41.11 -25.87 -17.48
C THR A 11 39.79 -25.24 -17.96
N LEU A 12 39.45 -25.44 -19.24
CA LEU A 12 38.16 -24.97 -19.79
C LEU A 12 36.97 -25.56 -19.02
N ILE A 13 37.10 -26.80 -18.53
CA ILE A 13 36.03 -27.46 -17.77
C ILE A 13 35.85 -26.83 -16.38
N GLU A 14 36.92 -26.42 -15.70
CA GLU A 14 36.82 -25.69 -14.43
C GLU A 14 36.09 -24.37 -14.60
N LEU A 15 36.38 -23.61 -15.66
CA LEU A 15 35.67 -22.37 -15.93
C LEU A 15 34.18 -22.62 -16.27
N LEU A 16 33.89 -23.68 -17.04
CA LEU A 16 32.53 -24.04 -17.42
C LEU A 16 31.67 -24.44 -16.22
N VAL A 17 32.21 -25.22 -15.28
CA VAL A 17 31.49 -25.60 -14.05
C VAL A 17 31.21 -24.37 -13.18
N VAL A 18 32.16 -23.43 -13.08
CA VAL A 18 31.97 -22.22 -12.27
C VAL A 18 30.83 -21.35 -12.82
N ILE A 19 30.80 -21.07 -14.13
CA ILE A 19 29.71 -20.29 -14.71
C ILE A 19 28.37 -21.01 -14.62
N ALA A 20 28.36 -22.35 -14.69
CA ALA A 20 27.15 -23.15 -14.49
C ALA A 20 26.60 -23.01 -13.06
N ILE A 21 27.47 -23.07 -12.04
CA ILE A 21 27.09 -22.87 -10.63
C ILE A 21 26.62 -21.44 -10.38
N ILE A 22 27.33 -20.43 -10.91
CA ILE A 22 26.93 -19.02 -10.78
C ILE A 22 25.56 -18.80 -11.43
N GLY A 23 25.32 -19.35 -12.62
CA GLY A 23 24.03 -19.28 -13.30
C GLY A 23 22.90 -19.90 -12.47
N LEU A 24 23.13 -21.08 -11.90
CA LEU A 24 22.17 -21.73 -11.02
C LEU A 24 21.84 -20.87 -9.79
N LEU A 25 22.86 -20.40 -9.07
CA LEU A 25 22.68 -19.57 -7.87
C LEU A 25 21.97 -18.25 -8.19
N ALA A 26 22.32 -17.60 -9.32
CA ALA A 26 21.71 -16.35 -9.75
C ALA A 26 20.19 -16.46 -9.97
N THR A 27 19.71 -17.59 -10.52
CA THR A 27 18.27 -17.80 -10.72
C THR A 27 17.50 -17.90 -9.40
N ILE A 28 18.02 -18.66 -8.43
CA ILE A 28 17.40 -18.84 -7.10
C ILE A 28 17.32 -17.49 -6.36
N VAL A 29 18.40 -16.71 -6.41
CA VAL A 29 18.48 -15.39 -5.78
C VAL A 29 17.50 -14.39 -6.40
N THR A 30 17.29 -14.44 -7.71
CA THR A 30 16.39 -13.49 -8.39
C THR A 30 14.94 -13.66 -7.95
N VAL A 31 14.46 -14.90 -7.82
CA VAL A 31 13.07 -15.17 -7.39
C VAL A 31 12.85 -14.74 -5.94
N SER A 32 13.81 -14.98 -5.05
CA SER A 32 13.70 -14.62 -3.63
C SER A 32 13.67 -13.11 -3.41
N ILE A 33 14.47 -12.34 -4.16
CA ILE A 33 14.50 -10.87 -4.07
C ILE A 33 13.16 -10.26 -4.47
N ASN A 34 12.49 -10.78 -5.50
CA ASN A 34 11.20 -10.26 -5.94
C ASN A 34 10.12 -10.43 -4.86
N SER A 35 10.06 -11.59 -4.20
CA SER A 35 9.16 -11.82 -3.07
C SER A 35 9.46 -10.89 -1.88
N ALA A 36 10.75 -10.71 -1.55
CA ALA A 36 11.17 -9.81 -0.47
C ALA A 36 10.79 -8.35 -0.73
N ARG A 37 10.97 -7.87 -1.97
CA ARG A 37 10.56 -6.51 -2.38
C ARG A 37 9.05 -6.30 -2.27
N THR A 38 8.26 -7.30 -2.64
CA THR A 38 6.80 -7.27 -2.50
C THR A 38 6.38 -7.13 -1.03
N LYS A 39 6.93 -7.97 -0.15
CA LYS A 39 6.66 -7.91 1.30
C LYS A 39 7.09 -6.57 1.91
N ALA A 40 8.24 -6.03 1.48
CA ALA A 40 8.70 -4.72 1.94
C ALA A 40 7.75 -3.58 1.53
N ARG A 41 7.21 -3.61 0.30
CA ARG A 41 6.22 -2.63 -0.14
C ARG A 41 4.90 -2.77 0.63
N ASP A 42 4.44 -3.99 0.89
CA ASP A 42 3.22 -4.21 1.70
C ASP A 42 3.39 -3.76 3.15
N ALA A 43 4.56 -4.02 3.76
CA ALA A 43 4.87 -3.50 5.09
C ALA A 43 4.85 -1.96 5.12
N ARG A 44 5.41 -1.32 4.09
CA ARG A 44 5.32 0.13 3.92
C ARG A 44 3.88 0.61 3.76
N ARG A 45 3.05 -0.08 2.98
CA ARG A 45 1.62 0.29 2.81
C ARG A 45 0.85 0.27 4.13
N LYS A 46 1.05 -0.78 4.94
CA LYS A 46 0.42 -0.87 6.26
C LYS A 46 0.90 0.27 7.17
N ALA A 47 2.19 0.59 7.17
CA ALA A 47 2.74 1.71 7.94
C ALA A 47 2.22 3.08 7.46
N ASP A 48 2.12 3.29 6.15
CA ASP A 48 1.59 4.52 5.55
C ASP A 48 0.13 4.73 5.95
N LEU A 49 -0.71 3.69 5.87
CA LEU A 49 -2.12 3.75 6.28
C LEU A 49 -2.25 4.04 7.78
N LYS A 50 -1.40 3.44 8.61
CA LYS A 50 -1.39 3.72 10.05
C LYS A 50 -1.01 5.16 10.39
N ALA A 51 -0.06 5.72 9.65
CA ALA A 51 0.32 7.13 9.79
C ALA A 51 -0.82 8.07 9.38
N ILE A 52 -1.56 7.74 8.31
CA ILE A 52 -2.74 8.49 7.89
C ILE A 52 -3.85 8.39 8.94
N GLN A 53 -4.14 7.19 9.46
CA GLN A 53 -5.09 7.01 10.57
C GLN A 53 -4.73 7.91 11.75
N THR A 54 -3.47 7.88 12.20
CA THR A 54 -3.03 8.72 13.32
C THR A 54 -3.28 10.22 13.06
N ALA A 55 -3.04 10.68 11.83
CA ALA A 55 -3.34 12.06 11.43
C ALA A 55 -4.84 12.36 11.34
N LEU A 56 -5.67 11.38 11.01
CA LEU A 56 -7.13 11.48 11.03
C LEU A 56 -7.67 11.58 12.46
N GLU A 57 -7.12 10.82 13.40
CA GLU A 57 -7.48 10.92 14.83
C GLU A 57 -7.14 12.31 15.39
N MET A 58 -5.94 12.82 15.10
CA MET A 58 -5.55 14.20 15.49
C MET A 58 -6.48 15.25 14.88
N TYR A 59 -6.95 15.02 13.65
CA TYR A 59 -7.94 15.89 13.01
C TYR A 59 -9.28 15.83 13.74
N TYR A 60 -9.73 14.63 14.11
CA TYR A 60 -10.96 14.46 14.87
C TYR A 60 -10.87 15.14 16.24
N ASP A 61 -9.75 15.03 16.94
CA ASP A 61 -9.54 15.70 18.23
C ASP A 61 -9.67 17.23 18.14
N GLN A 62 -9.27 17.83 17.02
CA GLN A 62 -9.35 19.27 16.81
C GLN A 62 -10.75 19.75 16.38
N TYR A 63 -11.39 19.02 15.45
CA TYR A 63 -12.62 19.49 14.79
C TYR A 63 -13.87 18.70 15.18
N ASN A 64 -13.72 17.65 15.98
CA ASN A 64 -14.79 16.75 16.41
C ASN A 64 -15.53 16.05 15.24
N HIS A 65 -14.84 15.92 14.10
CA HIS A 65 -15.26 15.15 12.93
C HIS A 65 -14.03 14.84 12.06
N TYR A 66 -14.09 13.77 11.27
CA TYR A 66 -13.15 13.48 10.20
C TYR A 66 -13.37 14.39 8.99
N PRO A 67 -12.37 14.58 8.10
CA PRO A 67 -12.52 15.38 6.89
C PRO A 67 -13.67 14.87 6.00
N ILE A 68 -14.74 15.65 5.87
CA ILE A 68 -15.90 15.27 5.07
C ILE A 68 -15.65 15.58 3.60
N VAL A 69 -15.89 14.60 2.73
CA VAL A 69 -15.49 14.68 1.31
C VAL A 69 -16.65 14.35 0.36
N ASN A 70 -16.73 15.10 -0.73
CA ASN A 70 -17.66 14.88 -1.83
C ASN A 70 -17.11 13.80 -2.78
N GLY A 71 -17.18 12.55 -2.31
CA GLY A 71 -16.68 11.37 -3.02
C GLY A 71 -15.26 10.97 -2.62
N TRP A 72 -14.80 9.86 -3.21
CA TRP A 72 -13.50 9.27 -2.88
C TRP A 72 -12.33 10.17 -3.25
N GLN A 73 -11.43 10.35 -2.30
CA GLN A 73 -10.14 11.00 -2.50
C GLN A 73 -9.04 9.94 -2.65
N TYR A 74 -8.07 10.19 -3.53
CA TYR A 74 -7.05 9.21 -3.91
C TYR A 74 -5.65 9.81 -3.82
N SER A 75 -4.66 9.00 -3.42
CA SER A 75 -3.25 9.41 -3.35
C SER A 75 -2.58 9.53 -4.73
N THR A 76 -3.05 10.43 -5.61
CA THR A 76 -2.59 10.57 -7.00
C THR A 76 -1.28 11.36 -7.18
N GLY A 77 -0.55 11.64 -6.09
CA GLY A 77 0.67 12.44 -6.10
C GLY A 77 0.45 13.96 -6.00
N ALA A 78 -0.79 14.43 -6.13
CA ALA A 78 -1.16 15.79 -5.73
C ALA A 78 -1.39 15.85 -4.22
N GLN A 79 -0.79 16.83 -3.53
CA GLN A 79 -0.92 16.98 -2.08
C GLN A 79 -1.62 18.31 -1.68
N PRO A 80 -2.29 18.33 -0.52
CA PRO A 80 -2.78 17.14 0.21
C PRO A 80 -3.88 16.45 -0.58
N TRP A 81 -3.89 15.12 -0.57
CA TRP A 81 -4.98 14.37 -1.23
C TRP A 81 -6.17 14.10 -0.29
N ILE A 82 -5.98 14.16 1.03
CA ILE A 82 -7.07 14.15 2.02
C ILE A 82 -7.38 15.58 2.47
N ARG A 83 -8.52 16.12 2.04
CA ARG A 83 -8.95 17.50 2.29
C ARG A 83 -10.46 17.56 2.50
N CYS A 84 -10.93 18.21 3.55
CA CYS A 84 -12.36 18.40 3.71
C CYS A 84 -12.91 19.28 2.57
N THR A 85 -13.97 18.84 1.89
CA THR A 85 -14.60 19.60 0.79
C THR A 85 -15.89 20.31 1.19
N THR A 86 -16.48 19.94 2.34
CA THR A 86 -17.76 20.49 2.83
C THR A 86 -17.62 21.33 4.11
N CYS A 87 -16.40 21.48 4.64
CA CYS A 87 -16.13 22.24 5.87
C CYS A 87 -16.06 23.77 5.66
N SER A 88 -16.51 24.29 4.51
CA SER A 88 -16.34 25.69 4.10
C SER A 88 -17.09 26.75 4.95
N GLY A 89 -17.74 26.36 6.05
CA GLY A 89 -18.37 27.27 7.02
C GLY A 89 -17.56 27.56 8.29
N ALA A 90 -16.47 26.81 8.55
CA ALA A 90 -15.73 26.86 9.82
C ALA A 90 -14.37 27.59 9.76
N GLY A 91 -14.06 28.31 8.66
CA GLY A 91 -12.71 28.84 8.41
C GLY A 91 -11.72 27.76 7.92
N GLU A 92 -12.24 26.59 7.56
CA GLU A 92 -11.54 25.34 7.26
C GLU A 92 -11.33 25.07 5.76
N THR A 93 -11.28 26.11 4.92
CA THR A 93 -11.08 25.93 3.46
C THR A 93 -9.72 25.30 3.09
N THR A 94 -8.83 25.17 4.08
CA THR A 94 -7.54 24.46 4.02
C THR A 94 -7.44 23.31 5.02
N ALA A 95 -8.54 22.91 5.68
CA ALA A 95 -8.52 21.84 6.66
C ALA A 95 -8.29 20.49 5.97
N SER A 96 -7.04 20.09 6.02
CA SER A 96 -6.53 18.83 5.54
C SER A 96 -5.66 18.22 6.62
N ILE A 97 -5.52 16.90 6.59
CA ILE A 97 -4.63 16.21 7.52
C ILE A 97 -3.16 16.61 7.32
N SER A 98 -2.82 17.41 6.31
CA SER A 98 -1.45 17.89 6.08
C SER A 98 -0.88 18.71 7.23
N GLN A 99 -1.71 19.30 8.09
CA GLN A 99 -1.21 19.97 9.30
C GLN A 99 -0.59 18.97 10.30
N TYR A 100 -1.04 17.73 10.28
CA TYR A 100 -0.56 16.63 11.13
C TYR A 100 0.41 15.71 10.40
N LEU A 101 0.26 15.62 9.08
CA LEU A 101 1.06 14.80 8.20
C LEU A 101 1.46 15.62 6.96
N PRO A 102 2.48 16.48 7.05
CA PRO A 102 2.84 17.45 6.00
C PRO A 102 3.04 16.82 4.63
N GLN A 103 3.49 15.58 4.60
CA GLN A 103 3.60 14.76 3.40
C GLN A 103 2.71 13.54 3.56
N VAL A 104 1.47 13.64 3.11
CA VAL A 104 0.55 12.51 3.10
C VAL A 104 1.13 11.43 2.17
N PRO A 105 1.38 10.20 2.67
CA PRO A 105 1.99 9.15 1.88
C PRO A 105 1.23 8.84 0.59
N THR A 106 1.97 8.36 -0.40
CA THR A 106 1.45 7.81 -1.66
C THR A 106 1.94 6.39 -1.80
N ASP A 107 1.12 5.51 -2.36
CA ASP A 107 1.50 4.12 -2.59
C ASP A 107 2.83 4.01 -3.37
N PRO A 108 3.74 3.07 -3.02
CA PRO A 108 5.02 2.90 -3.72
C PRO A 108 4.92 2.68 -5.24
N LYS A 109 3.80 2.13 -5.73
CA LYS A 109 3.52 1.93 -7.17
C LYS A 109 2.71 3.08 -7.76
N ASN A 110 1.81 3.69 -6.99
CA ASN A 110 0.93 4.81 -7.34
C ASN A 110 0.48 4.81 -8.82
N ASN A 111 -0.49 3.97 -9.18
CA ASN A 111 -0.98 3.91 -10.56
C ASN A 111 -2.25 4.76 -10.82
N ILE A 112 -2.52 5.74 -9.95
CA ILE A 112 -3.52 6.83 -10.11
C ILE A 112 -4.99 6.35 -10.15
N TYR A 113 -5.26 5.06 -10.33
CA TYR A 113 -6.61 4.49 -10.24
C TYR A 113 -6.93 4.04 -8.82
N GLY A 114 -8.18 4.23 -8.39
CA GLY A 114 -8.68 3.75 -7.09
C GLY A 114 -8.39 2.26 -6.84
N PRO A 115 -8.20 1.84 -5.57
CA PRO A 115 -7.70 0.51 -5.20
C PRO A 115 -8.79 -0.57 -5.27
N TRP A 116 -9.75 -0.39 -6.17
CA TRP A 116 -10.95 -1.20 -6.28
C TRP A 116 -10.71 -2.51 -7.05
N TYR A 117 -9.76 -2.52 -8.00
CA TYR A 117 -9.51 -3.67 -8.87
C TYR A 117 -8.06 -4.15 -8.74
N THR A 118 -7.86 -5.45 -8.79
CA THR A 118 -6.55 -6.08 -8.63
C THR A 118 -5.48 -5.42 -9.48
N GLY A 119 -4.35 -5.09 -8.83
CA GLY A 119 -3.23 -4.42 -9.49
C GLY A 119 -3.37 -2.91 -9.56
N ARG A 120 -4.35 -2.31 -8.86
CA ARG A 120 -4.49 -0.86 -8.67
C ARG A 120 -3.98 -0.46 -7.29
N TYR A 121 -2.91 0.31 -7.26
CA TYR A 121 -2.18 0.64 -6.04
C TYR A 121 -2.25 2.14 -5.82
N THR A 122 -3.17 2.55 -4.96
CA THR A 122 -3.33 3.90 -4.46
C THR A 122 -4.02 3.82 -3.10
N TYR A 123 -3.83 4.81 -2.24
CA TYR A 123 -4.64 4.94 -1.04
C TYR A 123 -5.91 5.70 -1.38
N ALA A 124 -7.03 5.29 -0.80
CA ALA A 124 -8.31 5.96 -0.96
C ALA A 124 -8.92 6.27 0.40
N TYR A 125 -9.52 7.44 0.50
CA TYR A 125 -10.17 7.94 1.71
C TYR A 125 -11.58 8.44 1.37
N TYR A 126 -12.53 8.17 2.25
CA TYR A 126 -13.87 8.73 2.17
C TYR A 126 -14.52 8.87 3.55
N SER A 127 -15.24 9.97 3.73
CA SER A 127 -16.14 10.21 4.85
C SER A 127 -17.26 11.14 4.42
N SER A 128 -18.51 10.75 4.67
CA SER A 128 -19.70 11.53 4.29
C SER A 128 -20.32 12.31 5.45
N THR A 129 -20.23 11.78 6.67
CA THR A 129 -20.80 12.37 7.88
C THR A 129 -19.76 12.96 8.81
N GLY A 130 -18.48 12.64 8.59
CA GLY A 130 -17.39 13.01 9.48
C GLY A 130 -17.35 12.19 10.77
N GLN A 131 -18.27 11.26 10.99
CA GLN A 131 -18.28 10.42 12.19
C GLN A 131 -17.59 9.07 11.97
N THR A 132 -17.64 8.57 10.75
CA THR A 132 -16.91 7.38 10.31
C THR A 132 -16.14 7.71 9.04
N TYR A 133 -15.08 6.96 8.79
CA TYR A 133 -14.32 7.07 7.56
C TYR A 133 -13.95 5.67 7.06
N ASP A 134 -13.63 5.61 5.77
CA ASP A 134 -13.06 4.44 5.14
C ASP A 134 -11.70 4.83 4.55
N LEU A 135 -10.63 4.15 4.99
CA LEU A 135 -9.27 4.33 4.49
C LEU A 135 -8.75 2.99 3.98
N VAL A 136 -8.44 2.92 2.69
CA VAL A 136 -8.19 1.64 2.02
C VAL A 136 -7.02 1.71 1.03
N GLY A 137 -6.36 0.56 0.84
CA GLY A 137 -5.33 0.33 -0.17
C GLY A 137 -5.33 -1.12 -0.65
N GLN A 138 -4.36 -1.50 -1.49
CA GLN A 138 -4.19 -2.89 -1.94
C GLN A 138 -2.82 -3.45 -1.54
N LEU A 139 -2.83 -4.67 -1.01
CA LEU A 139 -1.62 -5.46 -0.80
C LEU A 139 -1.27 -6.22 -2.08
N GLU A 140 0.02 -6.44 -2.29
CA GLU A 140 0.52 -7.24 -3.43
C GLU A 140 0.61 -8.73 -3.08
N ASN A 141 0.92 -9.03 -1.83
CA ASN A 141 1.05 -10.38 -1.33
C ASN A 141 -0.33 -11.04 -1.21
N THR A 142 -0.72 -11.78 -2.25
CA THR A 142 -1.69 -12.86 -2.11
C THR A 142 -1.12 -13.81 -1.05
N SER A 143 -1.81 -14.31 -0.04
CA SER A 143 -1.24 -14.96 1.18
C SER A 143 -0.93 -14.01 2.33
N ASP A 144 -1.02 -12.69 2.17
CA ASP A 144 -1.07 -11.82 3.35
C ASP A 144 -2.35 -12.12 4.17
N PRO A 145 -2.25 -12.33 5.49
CA PRO A 145 -3.41 -12.66 6.32
C PRO A 145 -4.39 -11.50 6.48
N ASP A 146 -3.95 -10.25 6.31
CA ASP A 146 -4.76 -9.05 6.57
C ASP A 146 -5.55 -8.57 5.33
N ARG A 147 -5.40 -9.27 4.20
CA ARG A 147 -6.18 -8.99 3.01
C ARG A 147 -7.67 -9.19 3.27
N CYS A 148 -8.47 -8.43 2.54
CA CYS A 148 -9.92 -8.42 2.64
C CYS A 148 -10.53 -9.80 2.43
N ALA A 149 -10.01 -10.64 1.52
CA ALA A 149 -10.54 -11.99 1.32
C ALA A 149 -10.45 -12.91 2.55
N ASN A 150 -9.60 -12.59 3.53
CA ASN A 150 -9.49 -13.33 4.78
C ASN A 150 -10.20 -12.60 5.94
N LYS A 151 -10.06 -11.27 6.02
CA LYS A 151 -10.56 -10.45 7.13
C LYS A 151 -12.00 -9.97 6.96
N CYS A 152 -12.50 -9.95 5.73
CA CYS A 152 -13.85 -9.50 5.40
C CYS A 152 -14.15 -8.07 5.91
N TRP A 153 -13.22 -7.14 5.69
CA TRP A 153 -13.39 -5.73 6.00
C TRP A 153 -14.75 -5.21 5.47
N ILE A 154 -15.41 -4.34 6.24
CA ILE A 154 -16.73 -3.78 5.89
C ILE A 154 -16.66 -2.27 5.60
N TYR A 155 -17.60 -1.77 4.79
CA TYR A 155 -17.82 -0.34 4.59
C TYR A 155 -18.39 0.31 5.85
N HIS A 156 -17.83 1.47 6.23
CA HIS A 156 -18.35 2.30 7.30
C HIS A 156 -19.18 3.50 6.80
N THR A 157 -19.14 3.82 5.51
CA THR A 157 -19.84 4.96 4.91
C THR A 157 -20.47 4.61 3.54
N PRO A 158 -21.53 5.30 3.08
CA PRO A 158 -22.92 5.17 3.55
C PRO A 158 -23.59 3.82 3.21
N LEU A 159 -22.86 2.83 2.66
CA LEU A 159 -23.35 1.47 2.40
C LEU A 159 -23.06 0.56 3.60
N ALA A 160 -23.43 1.03 4.79
CA ALA A 160 -23.05 0.43 6.06
C ALA A 160 -23.30 -1.09 6.08
N ASN A 161 -22.30 -1.82 6.55
CA ASN A 161 -22.35 -3.26 6.82
C ASN A 161 -22.28 -4.18 5.59
N ARG A 162 -21.74 -3.71 4.46
CA ARG A 162 -21.38 -4.57 3.31
C ARG A 162 -19.88 -4.86 3.31
N PRO A 163 -19.44 -6.08 2.95
CA PRO A 163 -18.02 -6.40 2.82
C PRO A 163 -17.40 -5.68 1.61
N TRP A 164 -16.12 -5.34 1.73
CA TRP A 164 -15.33 -4.68 0.69
C TRP A 164 -15.10 -5.56 -0.54
N CYS A 165 -14.96 -6.87 -0.37
CA CYS A 165 -14.50 -7.76 -1.44
C CYS A 165 -15.15 -9.16 -1.37
N SER A 166 -15.07 -9.87 -2.51
CA SER A 166 -15.39 -11.30 -2.58
C SER A 166 -14.24 -12.13 -1.95
N PRO A 167 -14.49 -13.24 -1.21
CA PRO A 167 -15.74 -14.02 -1.11
C PRO A 167 -16.61 -13.72 0.13
N CYS A 168 -16.40 -12.60 0.82
CA CYS A 168 -16.96 -12.32 2.14
C CYS A 168 -18.47 -12.01 2.22
N LEU A 169 -19.26 -12.44 1.22
CA LEU A 169 -20.71 -12.25 0.97
C LEU A 169 -21.05 -11.18 -0.09
N ASN A 170 -22.01 -11.54 -0.95
CA ASN A 170 -22.71 -10.76 -1.99
C ASN A 170 -22.24 -9.31 -2.30
N ASN A 171 -21.45 -9.27 -3.38
CA ASN A 171 -21.70 -8.44 -4.57
C ASN A 171 -21.28 -6.95 -4.52
N TYR A 172 -20.01 -6.72 -4.22
CA TYR A 172 -19.19 -5.82 -5.03
C TYR A 172 -17.87 -6.52 -5.34
N GLY A 173 -17.60 -6.80 -6.61
CA GLY A 173 -16.43 -7.55 -7.09
C GLY A 173 -15.11 -6.79 -6.99
N TYR A 174 -14.86 -6.08 -5.87
CA TYR A 174 -13.59 -5.41 -5.64
C TYR A 174 -12.51 -6.40 -5.22
N SER A 175 -11.26 -5.96 -5.33
CA SER A 175 -10.09 -6.83 -5.22
C SER A 175 -10.06 -7.59 -3.88
N PRO A 176 -9.80 -8.92 -3.89
CA PRO A 176 -9.61 -9.69 -2.66
C PRO A 176 -8.38 -9.25 -1.85
N TYR A 177 -7.51 -8.44 -2.46
CA TYR A 177 -6.26 -7.95 -1.88
C TYR A 177 -6.39 -6.57 -1.23
N MET A 178 -7.61 -6.04 -1.15
CA MET A 178 -7.84 -4.80 -0.42
C MET A 178 -7.43 -4.95 1.05
N TYR A 179 -6.93 -3.87 1.62
CA TYR A 179 -6.62 -3.74 3.03
C TYR A 179 -7.20 -2.42 3.50
N ALA A 180 -7.90 -2.46 4.62
CA ALA A 180 -8.48 -1.31 5.28
C ALA A 180 -7.85 -1.19 6.66
N ASP A 181 -7.54 0.04 7.06
CA ASP A 181 -7.21 0.38 8.44
C ASP A 181 -8.37 1.25 8.94
N HIS A 182 -8.96 0.86 10.06
CA HIS A 182 -10.11 1.53 10.69
C HIS A 182 -9.68 2.12 12.02
#